data_AF-A0A4Y2MY27-F1
#
_entry.id   AF-A0A4Y2MY27-F1
#
_cell.length_a   1.000
_cell.length_b   1.000
_cell.length_c   1.000
_cell.angle_alpha   90.00
_cell.angle_beta   90.00
_cell.angle_gamma   90.00
#
_symmetry.space_group_name_H-M   'P 1'
#
loop_
_entity.id
_entity.type
_entity.pdbx_description
1 polymer ?
#
loop_
_entity_poly.entity_id
_entity_poly.type
_entity_poly.pdbx_seq_one_letter_code
_entity_poly.pdbx_strand_id
1 'polypeptide(L)' 'RKEEAECVVKEMMDNGIIVESSGPWASPIVLVKKKDGSTRFCVDYRKLNEITIKDSYPIPQIDDTLDALNGSQWFST' A
#
# COMPACT_ATOMS: atom_id res chain seq x y z
N ARG A 1 -5.97 -6.56 19.14
CA ARG A 1 -6.03 -5.23 18.49
C ARG A 1 -4.79 -4.39 18.76
N LYS A 2 -4.51 -3.93 19.98
CA LYS A 2 -3.29 -3.14 20.25
C LYS A 2 -2.01 -3.99 20.12
N GLU A 3 -2.01 -5.17 20.74
CA GLU A 3 -0.91 -6.15 20.65
C GLU A 3 -0.64 -6.60 19.20
N GLU A 4 -1.69 -6.83 18.41
CA GLU A 4 -1.55 -7.17 16.98
C GLU A 4 -0.88 -6.04 16.18
N ALA A 5 -1.22 -4.78 16.48
CA ALA A 5 -0.56 -3.64 15.85
C ALA A 5 0.92 -3.55 16.26
N GLU A 6 1.23 -3.73 17.54
CA GLU A 6 2.61 -3.70 18.06
C GLU A 6 3.48 -4.81 17.46
N CYS A 7 2.93 -6.01 17.27
CA CYS A 7 3.62 -7.12 16.62
C CYS A 7 4.01 -6.77 15.17
N VAL A 8 3.06 -6.25 14.39
CA VAL A 8 3.31 -5.85 12.99
C VAL A 8 4.29 -4.68 12.91
N VAL A 9 4.20 -3.71 13.82
CA VAL A 9 5.15 -2.58 13.88
C VAL A 9 6.56 -3.09 14.17
N LYS A 10 6.71 -4.05 15.11
CA LYS A 10 8.00 -4.66 15.40
C LYS A 10 8.58 -5.40 14.19
N GLU A 11 7.78 -6.21 13.53
CA GLU A 11 8.20 -6.91 12.30
C GLU A 11 8.64 -5.93 11.20
N MET A 12 7.91 -4.83 11.00
CA MET A 12 8.29 -3.79 10.04
C MET A 12 9.59 -3.08 10.43
N MET A 13 9.85 -2.90 11.72
CA MET A 13 11.11 -2.34 12.23
C MET A 13 12.27 -3.30 11.97
N ASP A 14 12.10 -4.58 12.30
CA ASP A 14 13.11 -5.63 12.13
C ASP A 14 13.45 -5.83 10.64
N ASN A 15 12.46 -5.70 9.75
CA ASN A 15 12.63 -5.76 8.30
C ASN A 15 13.15 -4.44 7.67
N GLY A 16 13.35 -3.38 8.46
CA GLY A 16 13.83 -2.08 7.97
C GLY A 16 12.84 -1.31 7.08
N ILE A 17 11.55 -1.65 7.15
CA ILE A 17 10.48 -0.98 6.38
C ILE A 17 10.12 0.37 7.01
N ILE A 18 10.19 0.46 8.34
CA ILE A 18 9.89 1.68 9.11
C ILE A 18 11.03 1.99 10.09
N VAL A 19 11.04 3.22 10.60
CA VAL A 19 11.96 3.70 11.64
C VAL A 19 11.20 4.58 12.63
N GLU A 20 11.69 4.65 13.86
CA GLU A 20 11.17 5.62 14.82
C GLU A 20 11.36 7.05 14.30
N SER A 21 10.32 7.87 14.44
CA SER A 21 10.34 9.27 14.02
C SER A 21 9.74 10.17 15.10
N SER A 22 10.29 11.37 15.23
CA SER A 22 9.83 12.39 16.19
C SER A 22 9.24 13.61 15.47
N GLY A 23 8.60 13.40 14.31
CA GLY A 23 8.04 14.46 13.49
C GLY A 23 6.72 15.01 14.04
N PRO A 24 6.31 16.23 13.63
CA PRO A 24 5.04 16.83 14.06
C PRO A 24 3.82 16.21 13.35
N TRP A 25 4.04 15.30 12.40
CA TRP A 25 2.99 14.67 11.59
C TRP A 25 2.77 13.22 12.01
N ALA A 26 1.51 12.84 12.13
CA ALA A 26 1.12 11.45 12.39
C ALA A 26 -0.20 11.13 11.67
N SER A 27 -0.32 9.89 11.20
CA SER A 27 -1.55 9.35 10.63
C SER A 27 -1.96 8.11 11.44
N PRO A 28 -3.25 7.92 11.76
CA PRO A 28 -3.70 6.82 12.59
C PRO A 28 -3.62 5.47 11.85
N ILE A 29 -3.41 4.41 12.61
CA ILE A 29 -3.40 3.02 12.11
C ILE A 29 -4.81 2.43 12.18
N VAL A 30 -5.17 1.68 11.14
CA VAL A 30 -6.44 0.96 11.02
C VAL A 30 -6.14 -0.51 10.74
N LEU A 31 -6.62 -1.40 11.62
CA LEU A 31 -6.53 -2.84 11.41
C LEU A 31 -7.83 -3.36 10.80
N VAL A 32 -7.74 -4.04 9.67
CA VAL A 32 -8.90 -4.60 8.95
C VAL A 32 -8.75 -6.11 8.84
N LYS A 33 -9.77 -6.88 9.23
CA LYS A 33 -9.80 -8.33 8.99
C LYS A 33 -10.10 -8.63 7.53
N LYS A 34 -9.25 -9.40 6.88
CA LYS A 34 -9.50 -9.95 5.54
C LYS A 34 -10.43 -11.14 5.62
N LYS A 35 -10.99 -11.53 4.46
CA LYS A 35 -11.86 -12.71 4.33
C LYS A 35 -11.14 -14.02 4.67
N ASP A 36 -9.82 -14.08 4.44
CA ASP A 36 -8.96 -15.22 4.76
C ASP A 36 -8.62 -15.32 6.27
N GLY A 37 -9.13 -14.41 7.10
CA GLY A 37 -8.88 -14.38 8.54
C GLY A 37 -7.61 -13.62 8.94
N SER A 38 -6.74 -13.24 8.00
CA SER A 38 -5.57 -12.42 8.27
C SER A 38 -5.94 -10.96 8.56
N THR A 39 -5.08 -10.25 9.29
CA THR A 39 -5.25 -8.83 9.58
C THR A 39 -4.40 -8.00 8.61
N ARG A 40 -5.02 -7.00 7.98
CA ARG A 40 -4.34 -5.99 7.17
C ARG A 40 -4.05 -4.77 8.03
N PHE A 41 -2.77 -4.42 8.13
CA PHE A 41 -2.31 -3.18 8.73
C PHE A 41 -2.40 -2.05 7.70
N CYS A 42 -3.25 -1.06 7.95
CA CYS A 42 -3.43 0.10 7.07
C CYS A 42 -3.12 1.38 7.83
N VAL A 43 -2.59 2.39 7.14
CA VAL A 43 -2.42 3.74 7.68
C VAL A 43 -3.40 4.66 6.96
N ASP A 44 -4.14 5.47 7.72
CA ASP A 44 -5.12 6.39 7.14
C ASP A 44 -4.45 7.68 6.65
N TYR A 45 -4.00 7.66 5.38
CA TYR A 45 -3.36 8.79 4.72
C TYR A 45 -4.35 9.79 4.08
N ARG A 46 -5.66 9.73 4.34
CA ARG A 46 -6.63 10.60 3.63
C ARG A 46 -6.28 12.10 3.72
N LYS A 47 -5.99 12.59 4.93
CA LYS A 47 -5.59 14.00 5.14
C LYS A 47 -4.26 14.35 4.46
N LEU A 48 -3.32 13.41 4.46
CA LEU A 48 -2.03 13.59 3.78
C LEU A 48 -2.21 13.67 2.26
N ASN A 49 -3.05 12.80 1.71
CA ASN A 49 -3.35 12.74 0.28
C ASN A 49 -4.08 14.00 -0.22
N GLU A 50 -4.85 14.68 0.63
CA GLU A 50 -5.54 15.94 0.29
C GLU A 50 -4.56 17.11 0.10
N ILE A 51 -3.46 17.14 0.87
CA ILE A 51 -2.46 18.22 0.80
C ILE A 51 -1.29 17.90 -0.15
N THR A 52 -1.17 16.65 -0.59
CA THR A 52 -0.09 16.20 -1.47
C THR A 52 -0.44 16.51 -2.92
N ILE A 53 0.50 17.08 -3.68
CA ILE A 53 0.32 17.31 -5.11
C ILE A 53 0.26 15.95 -5.81
N LYS A 54 -0.82 15.72 -6.56
CA LYS A 54 -1.00 14.45 -7.29
C LYS A 54 -0.01 14.37 -8.45
N ASP A 55 0.89 13.41 -8.40
CA ASP A 55 1.78 13.08 -9.51
C ASP A 55 1.08 12.10 -10.45
N SER A 56 0.31 12.64 -11.40
CA SER A 56 -0.53 11.85 -12.30
C SER A 56 0.18 11.62 -13.62
N TYR A 57 0.70 10.40 -13.82
CA TYR A 57 1.19 9.95 -15.12
C TYR A 57 0.08 9.24 -15.91
N PRO A 58 0.03 9.42 -17.24
CA PRO A 58 -0.93 8.70 -18.07
C PRO A 58 -0.61 7.21 -18.02
N ILE A 59 -1.55 6.41 -17.50
CA ILE A 59 -1.52 4.96 -17.61
C ILE A 59 -2.22 4.62 -18.93
N PRO A 60 -1.66 3.75 -19.79
CA PRO A 60 -2.28 3.36 -21.05
C PRO A 60 -3.67 2.76 -20.80
N GLN A 61 -4.56 2.88 -21.79
CA GLN A 61 -5.85 2.21 -21.67
C GLN A 61 -5.64 0.69 -21.71
N ILE A 62 -6.58 -0.02 -21.09
CA ILE A 62 -6.53 -1.49 -21.06
C ILE A 62 -6.52 -2.03 -22.50
N ASP A 63 -7.33 -1.45 -23.38
CA ASP A 63 -7.41 -1.85 -24.79
C ASP A 63 -6.08 -1.65 -25.51
N ASP A 64 -5.42 -0.48 -25.34
CA ASP A 64 -4.09 -0.23 -25.91
C ASP A 64 -3.06 -1.26 -25.42
N THR A 65 -3.17 -1.65 -24.15
CA THR A 65 -2.26 -2.62 -23.53
C THR A 65 -2.51 -4.04 -24.07
N LEU A 66 -3.77 -4.40 -24.33
CA LEU A 66 -4.16 -5.69 -24.91
C LEU A 66 -3.79 -5.79 -26.38
N ASP A 67 -3.97 -4.72 -27.15
CA ASP A 67 -3.56 -4.64 -28.55
C ASP A 67 -2.05 -4.80 -28.70
N ALA A 68 -1.27 -4.20 -27.79
CA ALA A 68 0.19 -4.36 -27.76
C ALA A 68 0.64 -5.80 -27.53
N LEU A 69 -0.19 -6.64 -26.91
CA LEU A 69 0.09 -8.05 -26.63
C LEU A 69 -0.32 -8.98 -27.78
N ASN A 70 -1.03 -8.46 -28.79
CA ASN A 70 -1.54 -9.25 -29.91
C ASN A 70 -0.40 -9.97 -30.68
N GLY A 71 -0.65 -11.22 -31.05
CA GLY A 71 0.33 -12.09 -31.73
C GLY A 71 1.33 -12.79 -30.80
N SER A 72 1.30 -12.51 -29.50
CA SER A 72 2.10 -13.25 -28.51
C SER A 72 1.49 -14.64 -28.27
N GLN A 73 2.35 -15.66 -28.21
CA GLN A 73 1.92 -17.06 -28.03
C GLN A 73 2.06 -17.56 -26.59
N TRP A 74 2.87 -16.88 -25.78
CA TRP A 74 3.18 -17.28 -24.41
C TRP A 74 3.17 -16.04 -23.53
N PHE A 75 2.50 -16.14 -22.39
CA PHE A 75 2.44 -15.10 -21.37
C PHE A 75 2.92 -15.68 -20.04
N SER A 76 3.61 -14.87 -19.24
CA SER A 76 3.95 -15.16 -17.85
C SER A 76 3.63 -13.94 -17.02
N THR A 77 3.14 -14.17 -15.80
CA THR A 77 2.80 -13.13 -14.83
C THR A 77 3.82 -13.08 -13.71
#